data_AF-A0A525C363-F1
#
_entry.id   AF-A0A525C363-F1
#
_cell.length_a   1.000
_cell.length_b   1.000
_cell.length_c   1.000
_cell.angle_alpha   90.00
_cell.angle_beta   90.00
_cell.angle_gamma   90.00
#
_symmetry.space_group_name_H-M   'P 1'
#
loop_
_entity.id
_entity.type
_entity.pdbx_description
1 polymer ?
#
loop_
_entity_poly.entity_id
_entity_poly.type
_entity_poly.pdbx_seq_one_letter_code
_entity_poly.pdbx_strand_id
1 'polypeptide(L)'
;MMNETDPMDVFREEAQEILAEFEQTLINLEQSPSEHALVDSAFRNLHTLKGAASMFGFSALVEVTHLLEALFEQVRDSGAPATADVIEVALGSRDEISRLVQGALEGDSDQQANASITAAITRLIEGGGGKNPVVQQQPGSDGPAAGVTRTFRIEYAPHPDVFRNGGNPIALLKDLQDAGNALVIGFCREIPQLDQFDPDTCYLGWEILLTTDKAEADIRDIFLFAQDSRRLEILVIDGDDFADSDVAYKRLGELLVERGDLQPDQLESVMG
;
A
#
# COMPACT_ATOMS: atom_id res chain seq x y z
N MET A 1 27.01 28.15 -18.69
CA MET A 1 26.03 27.05 -18.61
C MET A 1 25.79 26.82 -17.14
N MET A 2 24.58 27.07 -16.65
CA MET A 2 24.18 26.56 -15.34
C MET A 2 24.16 25.04 -15.47
N ASN A 3 24.85 24.35 -14.56
CA ASN A 3 24.74 22.92 -14.39
C ASN A 3 23.30 22.69 -13.88
N GLU A 4 22.39 22.19 -14.71
CA GLU A 4 21.12 21.66 -14.20
C GLU A 4 21.50 20.43 -13.38
N THR A 5 21.41 20.53 -12.05
CA THR A 5 21.64 19.40 -11.15
C THR A 5 20.62 18.31 -11.47
N ASP A 6 21.08 17.08 -11.65
CA ASP A 6 20.21 15.93 -11.84
C ASP A 6 19.22 15.85 -10.65
N PRO A 7 17.90 15.83 -10.87
CA PRO A 7 16.92 15.68 -9.80
C PRO A 7 17.20 14.48 -8.89
N MET A 8 17.82 13.42 -9.44
CA MET A 8 18.25 12.26 -8.67
C MET A 8 19.40 12.57 -7.71
N ASP A 9 20.35 13.40 -8.12
CA ASP A 9 21.47 13.80 -7.25
C ASP A 9 20.99 14.72 -6.13
N VAL A 10 20.03 15.60 -6.41
CA VAL A 10 19.36 16.42 -5.38
C VAL A 10 18.65 15.54 -4.35
N PHE A 11 17.89 14.54 -4.81
CA PHE A 11 17.25 13.58 -3.92
C PHE A 11 18.26 12.83 -3.05
N ARG A 12 19.37 12.36 -3.63
CA ARG A 12 20.40 11.65 -2.88
C ARG A 12 21.03 12.54 -1.81
N GLU A 13 21.34 13.79 -2.15
CA GLU A 13 21.87 14.76 -1.18
C GLU A 13 20.88 14.99 -0.03
N GLU A 14 19.61 15.27 -0.34
CA GLU A 14 18.55 15.47 0.66
C GLU A 14 18.34 14.24 1.55
N ALA A 15 18.30 13.05 0.95
CA ALA A 15 18.14 11.80 1.67
C ALA A 15 19.32 11.55 2.63
N GLN A 16 20.56 11.86 2.21
CA GLN A 16 21.74 11.73 3.08
C GLN A 16 21.72 12.74 4.23
N GLU A 17 21.25 13.97 4.01
CA GLU A 17 21.08 14.96 5.07
C GLU A 17 20.06 14.49 6.12
N ILE A 18 18.90 13.98 5.67
CA ILE A 18 17.88 13.43 6.56
C ILE A 18 18.40 12.21 7.34
N LEU A 19 19.16 11.32 6.70
CA LEU A 19 19.74 10.15 7.35
C LEU A 19 20.80 10.51 8.39
N ALA A 20 21.59 11.56 8.15
CA ALA A 20 22.55 12.07 9.12
C ALA A 20 21.84 12.68 10.34
N GLU A 21 20.77 13.43 10.13
CA GLU A 21 19.94 13.94 11.23
C GLU A 21 19.28 12.81 12.01
N PHE A 22 18.72 11.83 11.31
CA PHE A 22 18.11 10.65 11.92
C PHE A 22 19.10 9.87 12.79
N GLU A 23 20.30 9.59 12.28
CA GLU A 23 21.37 8.92 13.05
C GLU A 23 21.74 9.70 14.32
N GLN A 24 21.92 11.01 14.20
CA GLN A 24 22.22 11.84 15.37
C GLN A 24 21.09 11.82 16.41
N THR A 25 19.83 11.80 15.96
CA THR A 25 18.66 11.63 16.82
C THR A 25 18.67 10.27 17.52
N LEU A 26 19.01 9.18 16.81
CA LEU A 26 19.12 7.84 17.41
C LEU A 26 20.24 7.76 18.47
N ILE A 27 21.41 8.36 18.21
CA ILE A 27 22.51 8.43 19.17
C ILE A 27 22.09 9.21 20.43
N ASN A 28 21.36 10.31 20.27
CA ASN A 28 20.83 11.07 21.40
C ASN A 28 19.78 10.27 22.18
N LEU A 29 18.96 9.51 21.46
CA LEU A 29 17.94 8.63 22.05
C LEU A 29 18.58 7.48 22.84
N GLU A 30 19.75 6.97 22.42
CA GLU A 30 20.52 5.99 23.19
C GLU A 30 20.93 6.52 24.57
N GLN A 31 21.27 7.80 24.64
CA GLN A 31 21.63 8.47 25.90
C GLN A 31 20.40 8.86 26.72
N SER A 32 19.27 9.16 26.07
CA SER A 32 18.02 9.61 26.68
C SER A 32 16.80 8.87 26.12
N PRO A 33 16.60 7.57 26.44
CA PRO A 33 15.62 6.72 25.76
C PRO A 33 14.15 7.09 25.98
N SER A 34 13.85 7.84 27.04
CA SER A 34 12.49 8.32 27.38
C SER A 34 12.17 9.70 26.80
N GLU A 35 13.07 10.31 26.03
CA GLU A 35 12.86 11.68 25.53
C GLU A 35 11.93 11.68 24.31
N HIS A 36 10.67 12.01 24.54
CA HIS A 36 9.63 12.02 23.50
C HIS A 36 9.96 12.98 22.34
N ALA A 37 10.62 14.11 22.60
CA ALA A 37 10.98 15.04 21.53
C ALA A 37 11.95 14.42 20.50
N LEU A 38 12.81 13.50 20.94
CA LEU A 38 13.72 12.76 20.06
C LEU A 38 12.97 11.69 19.26
N VAL A 39 12.00 11.00 19.87
CA VAL A 39 11.11 10.05 19.17
C VAL A 39 10.29 10.76 18.08
N ASP A 40 9.75 11.95 18.38
CA ASP A 40 9.00 12.77 17.40
C ASP A 40 9.89 13.33 16.29
N SER A 41 11.17 13.62 16.58
CA SER A 41 12.15 14.00 15.56
C SER A 41 12.46 12.82 14.64
N ALA A 42 12.72 11.64 15.22
CA ALA A 42 12.95 10.40 14.47
C ALA A 42 11.79 10.08 13.52
N PHE A 43 10.55 10.14 14.01
CA PHE A 43 9.35 9.93 13.20
C PHE A 43 9.23 10.92 12.03
N ARG A 44 9.51 12.22 12.26
CA ARG A 44 9.46 13.25 11.20
C ARG A 44 10.51 13.05 10.11
N ASN A 45 11.72 12.66 10.49
CA ASN A 45 12.79 12.36 9.54
C ASN A 45 12.36 11.21 8.62
N LEU A 46 11.79 10.14 9.19
CA LEU A 46 11.28 9.00 8.43
C LEU A 46 10.11 9.36 7.53
N HIS A 47 9.15 10.15 8.01
CA HIS A 47 8.01 10.61 7.21
C HIS A 47 8.47 11.43 5.99
N THR A 48 9.44 12.32 6.20
CA THR A 48 10.02 13.15 5.13
C THR A 48 10.76 12.30 4.12
N LEU A 49 11.59 11.36 4.60
CA LEU A 49 12.35 10.45 3.75
C LEU A 49 11.44 9.52 2.92
N LYS A 50 10.37 9.00 3.52
CA LYS A 50 9.34 8.20 2.84
C LYS A 50 8.65 9.02 1.74
N GLY A 51 8.30 10.27 2.03
CA GLY A 51 7.71 11.18 1.05
C GLY A 51 8.63 11.40 -0.14
N ALA A 52 9.90 11.72 0.13
CA ALA A 52 10.91 11.88 -0.91
C ALA A 52 11.10 10.58 -1.72
N ALA A 53 11.28 9.43 -1.06
CA ALA A 53 11.43 8.13 -1.72
C ALA A 53 10.24 7.75 -2.61
N SER A 54 9.02 8.08 -2.18
CA SER A 54 7.79 7.82 -2.94
C SER A 54 7.73 8.67 -4.22
N MET A 55 8.18 9.92 -4.18
CA MET A 55 8.21 10.79 -5.36
C MET A 55 9.11 10.26 -6.48
N PHE A 56 10.15 9.50 -6.13
CA PHE A 56 11.09 8.89 -7.08
C PHE A 56 10.82 7.40 -7.35
N GLY A 57 9.77 6.80 -6.77
CA GLY A 57 9.34 5.43 -7.05
C GLY A 57 10.24 4.33 -6.46
N PHE A 58 11.03 4.63 -5.42
CA PHE A 58 11.93 3.65 -4.80
C PHE A 58 11.20 2.71 -3.85
N SER A 59 10.54 1.67 -4.36
CA SER A 59 9.64 0.80 -3.58
C SER A 59 10.30 0.16 -2.35
N ALA A 60 11.53 -0.37 -2.49
CA ALA A 60 12.24 -0.99 -1.36
C ALA A 60 12.60 0.05 -0.27
N LEU A 61 12.89 1.28 -0.68
CA LEU A 61 13.17 2.37 0.25
C LEU A 61 11.89 2.82 0.97
N VAL A 62 10.77 2.92 0.25
CA VAL A 62 9.45 3.20 0.83
C VAL A 62 9.05 2.12 1.84
N GLU A 63 9.28 0.85 1.53
CA GLU A 63 8.94 -0.26 2.43
C GLU A 63 9.70 -0.18 3.76
N VAL A 64 11.03 -0.06 3.71
CA VAL A 64 11.86 -0.01 4.93
C VAL A 64 11.56 1.26 5.74
N THR A 65 11.39 2.41 5.09
CA THR A 65 11.08 3.67 5.79
C THR A 65 9.69 3.64 6.43
N HIS A 66 8.69 3.04 5.78
CA HIS A 66 7.35 2.88 6.34
C HIS A 66 7.33 1.96 7.56
N LEU A 67 8.02 0.82 7.51
CA LEU A 67 8.12 -0.08 8.66
C LEU A 67 8.82 0.59 9.85
N LEU A 68 9.86 1.37 9.58
CA LEU A 68 10.57 2.08 10.62
C LEU A 68 9.72 3.22 11.22
N GLU A 69 8.93 3.92 10.39
CA GLU A 69 7.95 4.91 10.84
C GLU A 69 6.91 4.27 11.77
N ALA A 70 6.38 3.09 11.42
CA ALA A 70 5.44 2.34 12.26
C ALA A 70 6.05 1.89 13.59
N LEU A 71 7.32 1.47 13.60
CA LEU A 71 8.04 1.14 14.84
C LEU A 71 8.16 2.37 15.75
N PHE A 72 8.55 3.52 15.21
CA PHE A 72 8.68 4.76 15.98
C PHE A 72 7.33 5.34 16.41
N GLU A 73 6.28 5.14 15.63
CA GLU A 73 4.90 5.42 16.03
C GLU A 73 4.49 4.58 17.25
N GLN A 74 4.75 3.28 17.26
CA GLN A 74 4.46 2.43 18.41
C GLN A 74 5.23 2.86 19.67
N VAL A 75 6.51 3.23 19.52
CA VAL A 75 7.30 3.77 20.63
C VAL A 75 6.70 5.08 21.14
N ARG A 76 6.34 6.00 20.23
CA ARG A 76 5.69 7.27 20.56
C ARG A 76 4.38 7.06 21.32
N ASP A 77 3.51 6.21 20.80
CA ASP A 77 2.15 6.01 21.30
C ASP A 77 2.13 5.18 22.60
N SER A 78 3.08 4.26 22.78
CA SER A 78 3.22 3.50 24.02
C SER A 78 3.69 4.35 25.20
N GLY A 79 4.36 5.48 24.92
CA GLY A 79 5.04 6.31 25.91
C GLY A 79 6.20 5.61 26.62
N ALA A 80 6.56 4.39 26.21
CA ALA A 80 7.66 3.63 26.77
C ALA A 80 9.01 4.15 26.22
N PRO A 81 10.11 3.97 26.96
CA PRO A 81 11.43 4.32 26.45
C PRO A 81 11.78 3.49 25.21
N ALA A 82 12.46 4.10 24.24
CA ALA A 82 13.01 3.37 23.11
C ALA A 82 14.04 2.35 23.61
N THR A 83 13.80 1.06 23.40
CA THR A 83 14.72 0.03 23.90
C THR A 83 16.02 0.02 23.10
N ALA A 84 17.09 -0.53 23.69
CA ALA A 84 18.35 -0.72 22.98
C ALA A 84 18.16 -1.48 21.65
N ASP A 85 17.32 -2.51 21.65
CA ASP A 85 16.99 -3.29 20.44
C ASP A 85 16.32 -2.43 19.36
N VAL A 86 15.41 -1.51 19.73
CA VAL A 86 14.79 -0.58 18.79
C VAL A 86 15.83 0.35 18.17
N ILE A 87 16.74 0.89 18.98
CA ILE A 87 17.78 1.81 18.53
C ILE A 87 18.78 1.07 17.61
N GLU A 88 19.19 -0.15 17.98
CA GLU A 88 20.09 -0.98 17.17
C GLU A 88 19.49 -1.30 15.81
N VAL A 89 18.22 -1.74 15.77
CA VAL A 89 17.53 -2.03 14.50
C VAL A 89 17.33 -0.75 13.69
N ALA A 90 17.06 0.39 14.32
CA ALA A 90 16.93 1.66 13.63
C ALA A 90 18.25 2.14 12.99
N LEU A 91 19.39 1.96 13.67
CA LEU A 91 20.71 2.25 13.12
C LEU A 91 21.04 1.32 11.93
N GLY A 92 20.77 0.01 12.07
CA GLY A 92 20.93 -0.94 10.96
C GLY A 92 20.03 -0.62 9.76
N SER A 93 18.82 -0.12 10.02
CA SER A 93 17.88 0.32 8.98
C SER A 93 18.34 1.58 8.28
N ARG A 94 18.91 2.54 9.01
CA ARG A 94 19.53 3.75 8.45
C ARG A 94 20.66 3.38 7.47
N ASP A 95 21.49 2.42 7.83
CA ASP A 95 22.59 1.97 6.97
C ASP A 95 22.08 1.29 5.69
N GLU A 96 21.07 0.43 5.81
CA GLU A 96 20.42 -0.19 4.65
C GLU A 96 19.76 0.88 3.76
N ILE A 97 19.04 1.84 4.34
CA ILE A 97 18.44 2.94 3.59
C ILE A 97 19.51 3.76 2.85
N SER A 98 20.65 4.07 3.49
CA SER A 98 21.75 4.78 2.82
C SER A 98 22.29 4.00 1.62
N ARG A 99 22.38 2.67 1.74
CA ARG A 99 22.77 1.77 0.66
C ARG A 99 21.77 1.79 -0.51
N LEU A 100 20.47 1.76 -0.21
CA LEU A 100 19.40 1.85 -1.21
C LEU A 100 19.40 3.19 -1.96
N VAL A 101 19.59 4.31 -1.25
CA VAL A 101 19.70 5.66 -1.83
C VAL A 101 20.87 5.76 -2.82
N GLN A 102 21.96 5.03 -2.56
CA GLN A 102 23.13 4.97 -3.44
C GLN A 102 22.94 4.03 -4.65
N GLY A 103 21.76 3.42 -4.82
CA GLY A 103 21.39 2.61 -5.98
C GLY A 103 21.69 1.11 -5.85
N ALA A 104 21.93 0.60 -4.64
CA ALA A 104 22.43 -0.75 -4.43
C ALA A 104 21.32 -1.83 -4.38
N LEU A 105 20.53 -1.99 -5.45
CA LEU A 105 19.57 -3.10 -5.58
C LEU A 105 19.89 -4.05 -6.74
N GLU A 106 21.16 -4.10 -7.16
CA GLU A 106 21.56 -4.83 -8.36
C GLU A 106 22.06 -6.27 -8.09
N GLY A 107 22.14 -6.71 -6.82
CA GLY A 107 22.69 -8.03 -6.45
C GLY A 107 21.96 -8.81 -5.33
N ASP A 108 22.11 -10.14 -5.34
CA ASP A 108 21.46 -11.06 -4.37
C ASP A 108 21.78 -10.75 -2.89
N SER A 109 23.01 -10.29 -2.60
CA SER A 109 23.43 -9.92 -1.23
C SER A 109 22.64 -8.75 -0.67
N ASP A 110 22.29 -7.82 -1.55
CA ASP A 110 21.66 -6.55 -1.22
C ASP A 110 20.18 -6.76 -0.92
N GLN A 111 19.54 -7.62 -1.70
CA GLN A 111 18.17 -8.03 -1.48
C GLN A 111 18.01 -8.86 -0.20
N GLN A 112 19.01 -9.68 0.14
CA GLN A 112 19.02 -10.45 1.39
C GLN A 112 19.26 -9.56 2.62
N ALA A 113 20.10 -8.54 2.52
CA ALA A 113 20.28 -7.54 3.58
C ALA A 113 18.98 -6.78 3.85
N ASN A 114 18.32 -6.31 2.78
CA ASN A 114 17.02 -5.65 2.85
C ASN A 114 15.94 -6.54 3.52
N ALA A 115 15.79 -7.79 3.07
CA ALA A 115 14.84 -8.72 3.67
C ALA A 115 15.14 -8.99 5.16
N SER A 116 16.42 -9.05 5.53
CA SER A 116 16.82 -9.28 6.91
C SER A 116 16.47 -8.10 7.82
N ILE A 117 16.64 -6.86 7.35
CA ILE A 117 16.30 -5.67 8.14
C ILE A 117 14.79 -5.50 8.30
N THR A 118 14.03 -5.69 7.22
CA THR A 118 12.56 -5.66 7.23
C THR A 118 12.02 -6.67 8.25
N ALA A 119 12.54 -7.90 8.23
CA ALA A 119 12.14 -8.93 9.19
C ALA A 119 12.54 -8.63 10.64
N ALA A 120 13.61 -7.86 10.87
CA ALA A 120 14.02 -7.43 12.21
C ALA A 120 13.07 -6.35 12.76
N ILE A 121 12.70 -5.36 11.92
CA ILE A 121 11.75 -4.31 12.28
C ILE A 121 10.38 -4.93 12.63
N THR A 122 9.86 -5.81 11.76
CA THR A 122 8.57 -6.49 12.00
C THR A 122 8.56 -7.27 13.32
N ARG A 123 9.67 -7.97 13.64
CA ARG A 123 9.79 -8.70 14.91
C ARG A 123 9.73 -7.79 16.13
N LEU A 124 10.25 -6.58 16.06
CA LEU A 124 10.16 -5.63 17.18
C LEU A 124 8.75 -5.05 17.32
N ILE A 125 8.08 -4.77 16.20
CA ILE A 125 6.68 -4.32 16.20
C ILE A 125 5.78 -5.38 16.87
N GLU A 126 5.98 -6.65 16.50
CA GLU A 126 5.26 -7.79 17.06
C GLU A 126 5.69 -8.12 18.50
N GLY A 127 7.00 -8.01 18.80
CA GLY A 127 7.63 -8.43 20.06
C GLY A 127 7.47 -7.46 21.23
N GLY A 128 7.25 -6.17 20.96
CA GLY A 128 6.84 -5.19 21.98
C GLY A 128 5.46 -5.48 22.59
N GLY A 129 4.70 -6.40 21.98
CA GLY A 129 3.39 -6.87 22.43
C GLY A 129 3.47 -8.16 23.25
N GLY A 130 3.77 -8.06 24.55
CA GLY A 130 3.56 -9.17 25.48
C GLY A 130 2.07 -9.56 25.56
N LYS A 131 1.68 -10.64 24.85
CA LYS A 131 0.39 -11.37 24.96
C LYS A 131 -0.86 -10.51 25.18
N ASN A 132 -1.33 -9.87 24.11
CA ASN A 132 -2.69 -10.03 23.59
C ASN A 132 -2.76 -9.39 22.20
N PRO A 133 -3.48 -9.99 21.23
CA PRO A 133 -3.79 -9.30 19.99
C PRO A 133 -4.77 -8.15 20.31
N VAL A 134 -4.30 -6.94 20.13
CA VAL A 134 -5.09 -5.70 20.09
C VAL A 134 -4.83 -5.20 18.67
N VAL A 135 -5.56 -5.65 17.65
CA VAL A 135 -6.86 -5.06 17.23
C VAL A 135 -6.98 -3.64 17.78
N GLN A 136 -6.59 -2.66 16.96
CA GLN A 136 -6.89 -1.26 17.22
C GLN A 136 -8.38 -1.11 17.57
N GLN A 137 -8.68 -0.69 18.79
CA GLN A 137 -9.96 -0.08 19.14
C GLN A 137 -9.74 1.43 19.22
N GLN A 138 -10.41 2.15 18.32
CA GLN A 138 -10.79 3.56 18.50
C GLN A 138 -11.60 3.74 19.81
N PRO A 139 -11.67 4.95 20.39
CA PRO A 139 -12.19 5.15 21.73
C PRO A 139 -13.71 4.96 21.81
N GLY A 140 -14.14 4.09 22.73
CA GLY A 140 -15.54 3.96 23.17
C GLY A 140 -16.09 2.54 23.03
N SER A 141 -15.93 1.74 24.08
CA SER A 141 -16.54 0.42 24.21
C SER A 141 -18.07 0.51 24.37
N ASP A 142 -18.78 -0.14 23.46
CA ASP A 142 -19.92 -0.97 23.83
C ASP A 142 -19.89 -2.26 22.99
N GLY A 143 -19.21 -3.28 23.53
CA GLY A 143 -19.35 -4.71 23.18
C GLY A 143 -18.85 -5.22 21.81
N PRO A 144 -18.41 -6.49 21.71
CA PRO A 144 -18.10 -7.12 20.43
C PRO A 144 -19.40 -7.45 19.69
N ALA A 145 -19.82 -6.58 18.78
CA ALA A 145 -20.72 -6.96 17.69
C ALA A 145 -19.86 -7.55 16.58
N ALA A 146 -20.19 -8.77 16.14
CA ALA A 146 -19.59 -9.37 14.95
C ALA A 146 -19.61 -8.33 13.81
N GLY A 147 -18.42 -7.91 13.36
CA GLY A 147 -18.28 -6.89 12.33
C GLY A 147 -19.02 -7.33 11.08
N VAL A 148 -19.98 -6.52 10.63
CA VAL A 148 -20.70 -6.77 9.39
C VAL A 148 -19.70 -6.62 8.25
N THR A 149 -19.24 -7.74 7.69
CA THR A 149 -18.44 -7.74 6.47
C THR A 149 -19.28 -7.15 5.35
N ARG A 150 -18.67 -6.28 4.54
CA ARG A 150 -19.28 -5.72 3.34
C ARG A 150 -18.51 -6.17 2.12
N THR A 151 -19.25 -6.40 1.04
CA THR A 151 -18.69 -6.72 -0.27
C THR A 151 -18.64 -5.47 -1.13
N PHE A 152 -17.49 -5.20 -1.73
CA PHE A 152 -17.23 -4.09 -2.64
C PHE A 152 -16.94 -4.63 -4.03
N ARG A 153 -17.50 -3.99 -5.06
CA ARG A 153 -17.09 -4.15 -6.45
C ARG A 153 -16.18 -2.99 -6.81
N ILE A 154 -14.96 -3.31 -7.24
CA ILE A 154 -13.96 -2.32 -7.62
C ILE A 154 -13.60 -2.56 -9.08
N GLU A 155 -13.83 -1.57 -9.94
CA GLU A 155 -13.29 -1.55 -11.30
C GLU A 155 -12.06 -0.64 -11.31
N TYR A 156 -10.91 -1.20 -11.64
CA TYR A 156 -9.64 -0.49 -11.63
C TYR A 156 -8.91 -0.69 -12.97
N ALA A 157 -8.71 0.40 -13.70
CA ALA A 157 -7.83 0.46 -14.86
C ALA A 157 -6.82 1.59 -14.64
N PRO A 158 -5.52 1.27 -14.46
CA PRO A 158 -4.49 2.27 -14.32
C PRO A 158 -4.40 3.18 -15.55
N HIS A 159 -3.69 4.29 -15.39
CA HIS A 159 -3.28 5.09 -16.54
C HIS A 159 -2.39 4.25 -17.50
N PRO A 160 -2.47 4.44 -18.83
CA PRO A 160 -1.61 3.74 -19.78
C PRO A 160 -0.11 3.86 -19.46
N ASP A 161 0.32 5.02 -18.94
CA ASP A 161 1.71 5.27 -18.55
C ASP A 161 2.05 4.87 -17.10
N VAL A 162 1.20 4.08 -16.41
CA VAL A 162 1.43 3.73 -15.00
C VAL A 162 2.82 3.11 -14.76
N PHE A 163 3.31 2.28 -15.67
CA PHE A 163 4.63 1.65 -15.54
C PHE A 163 5.78 2.63 -15.77
N ARG A 164 5.58 3.62 -16.65
CA ARG A 164 6.55 4.70 -16.89
C ARG A 164 6.65 5.65 -15.70
N ASN A 165 5.53 5.84 -15.01
CA ASN A 165 5.43 6.70 -13.84
C ASN A 165 5.77 5.93 -12.53
N GLY A 166 6.31 4.71 -12.63
CA GLY A 166 6.71 3.90 -11.47
C GLY A 166 5.55 3.33 -10.65
N GLY A 167 4.31 3.41 -11.13
CA GLY A 167 3.16 2.84 -10.48
C GLY A 167 3.16 1.31 -10.54
N ASN A 168 2.73 0.68 -9.45
CA ASN A 168 2.70 -0.79 -9.34
C ASN A 168 1.27 -1.28 -9.05
N PRO A 169 0.47 -1.56 -10.10
CA PRO A 169 -0.88 -2.11 -9.96
C PRO A 169 -0.91 -3.43 -9.18
N ILE A 170 0.14 -4.25 -9.24
CA ILE A 170 0.19 -5.55 -8.56
C ILE A 170 0.32 -5.38 -7.04
N ALA A 171 1.11 -4.40 -6.58
CA ALA A 171 1.22 -4.08 -5.16
C ALA A 171 -0.14 -3.66 -4.59
N LEU A 172 -0.86 -2.81 -5.32
CA LEU A 172 -2.21 -2.39 -4.94
C LEU A 172 -3.18 -3.57 -4.82
N LEU A 173 -3.16 -4.50 -5.79
CA LEU A 173 -3.99 -5.71 -5.74
C LEU A 173 -3.65 -6.61 -4.55
N LYS A 174 -2.38 -6.65 -4.15
CA LYS A 174 -1.94 -7.37 -2.96
C LYS A 174 -2.46 -6.70 -1.69
N ASP A 175 -2.39 -5.37 -1.59
CA ASP A 175 -2.94 -4.64 -0.45
C ASP A 175 -4.45 -4.90 -0.28
N LEU A 176 -5.19 -5.06 -1.39
CA LEU A 176 -6.60 -5.45 -1.36
C LEU A 176 -6.81 -6.89 -0.89
N GLN A 177 -5.94 -7.83 -1.27
CA GLN A 177 -5.96 -9.22 -0.78
C GLN A 177 -5.58 -9.30 0.70
N ASP A 178 -4.71 -8.42 1.18
CA ASP A 178 -4.34 -8.34 2.59
C ASP A 178 -5.44 -7.65 3.41
N ALA A 179 -6.24 -6.79 2.78
CA ALA A 179 -7.40 -6.13 3.39
C ALA A 179 -8.63 -7.03 3.57
N GLY A 180 -8.72 -8.16 2.88
CA GLY A 180 -9.87 -9.07 2.99
C GLY A 180 -9.90 -10.17 1.93
N ASN A 181 -11.03 -10.85 1.80
CA ASN A 181 -11.16 -11.88 0.77
C ASN A 181 -11.44 -11.22 -0.59
N ALA A 182 -10.43 -11.18 -1.45
CA ALA A 182 -10.51 -10.56 -2.76
C ALA A 182 -10.51 -11.59 -3.91
N LEU A 183 -11.53 -11.56 -4.75
CA LEU A 183 -11.52 -12.20 -6.07
C LEU A 183 -11.09 -11.17 -7.10
N VAL A 184 -9.94 -11.40 -7.74
CA VAL A 184 -9.33 -10.48 -8.71
C VAL A 184 -9.41 -11.07 -10.12
N ILE A 185 -10.03 -10.35 -11.05
CA ILE A 185 -10.19 -10.76 -12.44
C ILE A 185 -9.52 -9.72 -13.33
N GLY A 186 -8.42 -10.11 -13.98
CA GLY A 186 -7.73 -9.26 -14.96
C GLY A 186 -8.40 -9.31 -16.33
N PHE A 187 -8.47 -8.16 -16.99
CA PHE A 187 -8.92 -8.03 -18.38
C PHE A 187 -7.99 -7.10 -19.15
N CYS A 188 -7.89 -7.29 -20.47
CA CYS A 188 -7.22 -6.35 -21.35
C CYS A 188 -8.25 -5.52 -22.10
N ARG A 189 -8.05 -4.21 -22.21
CA ARG A 189 -8.86 -3.34 -23.08
C ARG A 189 -7.98 -2.65 -24.10
N GLU A 190 -8.48 -2.56 -25.34
CA GLU A 190 -7.86 -1.77 -26.41
C GLU A 190 -6.40 -2.14 -26.71
N ILE A 191 -6.10 -3.45 -26.75
CA ILE A 191 -4.80 -3.90 -27.24
C ILE A 191 -4.68 -3.48 -28.72
N PRO A 192 -3.69 -2.64 -29.07
CA PRO A 192 -3.48 -2.22 -30.45
C PRO A 192 -2.94 -3.37 -31.30
N GLN A 193 -2.85 -3.17 -32.61
CA GLN A 193 -2.17 -4.14 -33.48
C GLN A 193 -0.69 -4.24 -33.12
N LEU A 194 -0.06 -5.38 -33.45
CA LEU A 194 1.31 -5.69 -33.01
C LEU A 194 2.35 -4.67 -33.48
N ASP A 195 2.11 -4.00 -34.61
CA ASP A 195 2.94 -2.92 -35.15
C ASP A 195 2.83 -1.61 -34.36
N GLN A 196 1.77 -1.44 -33.59
CA GLN A 196 1.47 -0.28 -32.73
C GLN A 196 1.49 -0.65 -31.24
N PHE A 197 1.87 -1.88 -30.90
CA PHE A 197 1.96 -2.36 -29.53
C PHE A 197 3.18 -1.78 -28.84
N ASP A 198 2.95 -1.18 -27.67
CA ASP A 198 3.98 -0.58 -26.85
C ASP A 198 4.07 -1.35 -25.52
N PRO A 199 5.16 -2.09 -25.27
CA PRO A 199 5.30 -2.92 -24.07
C PRO A 199 5.36 -2.10 -22.77
N ASP A 200 5.67 -0.80 -22.84
CA ASP A 200 5.74 0.07 -21.67
C ASP A 200 4.35 0.65 -21.31
N THR A 201 3.34 0.40 -22.14
CA THR A 201 1.97 0.84 -21.92
C THR A 201 1.14 -0.22 -21.19
N CYS A 202 0.39 0.20 -20.17
CA CYS A 202 -0.54 -0.66 -19.47
C CYS A 202 -1.87 -0.78 -20.22
N TYR A 203 -2.12 -1.98 -20.75
CA TYR A 203 -3.40 -2.36 -21.37
C TYR A 203 -4.31 -3.17 -20.43
N LEU A 204 -3.84 -3.41 -19.20
CA LEU A 204 -4.51 -4.23 -18.20
C LEU A 204 -5.47 -3.38 -17.37
N GLY A 205 -6.60 -3.97 -17.03
CA GLY A 205 -7.49 -3.51 -15.97
C GLY A 205 -7.97 -4.71 -15.16
N TRP A 206 -8.60 -4.43 -14.04
CA TRP A 206 -9.07 -5.42 -13.09
C TRP A 206 -10.48 -5.11 -12.64
N GLU A 207 -11.24 -6.18 -12.47
CA GLU A 207 -12.48 -6.18 -11.73
C GLU A 207 -12.25 -7.00 -10.47
N ILE A 208 -12.56 -6.40 -9.33
CA ILE A 208 -12.22 -6.95 -8.02
C ILE A 208 -13.50 -7.00 -7.19
N LEU A 209 -13.78 -8.17 -6.61
CA LEU A 209 -14.80 -8.32 -5.58
C LEU A 209 -14.08 -8.51 -4.25
N LEU A 210 -14.20 -7.54 -3.35
CA LEU A 210 -13.54 -7.55 -2.04
C LEU A 210 -14.59 -7.67 -0.95
N THR A 211 -14.53 -8.72 -0.14
CA THR A 211 -15.31 -8.83 1.09
C THR A 211 -14.42 -8.56 2.28
N THR A 212 -14.72 -7.50 3.04
CA THR A 212 -13.91 -7.04 4.17
C THR A 212 -14.78 -6.43 5.27
N ASP A 213 -14.26 -6.39 6.49
CA ASP A 213 -14.82 -5.64 7.62
C ASP A 213 -14.30 -4.18 7.68
N LYS A 214 -13.35 -3.82 6.82
CA LYS A 214 -12.82 -2.45 6.68
C LYS A 214 -13.84 -1.47 6.10
N ALA A 215 -13.66 -0.19 6.42
CA ALA A 215 -14.51 0.88 5.90
C ALA A 215 -14.14 1.21 4.44
N GLU A 216 -15.08 1.80 3.70
CA GLU A 216 -14.84 2.25 2.32
C GLU A 216 -13.67 3.25 2.23
N ALA A 217 -13.51 4.11 3.24
CA ALA A 217 -12.39 5.05 3.32
C ALA A 217 -11.03 4.32 3.30
N ASP A 218 -10.89 3.26 4.11
CA ASP A 218 -9.66 2.46 4.17
C ASP A 218 -9.35 1.79 2.82
N ILE A 219 -10.40 1.37 2.09
CA ILE A 219 -10.25 0.80 0.74
C ILE A 219 -9.83 1.89 -0.25
N ARG A 220 -10.40 3.10 -0.17
CA ARG A 220 -10.05 4.23 -1.04
C ARG A 220 -8.62 4.70 -0.81
N ASP A 221 -8.12 4.63 0.42
CA ASP A 221 -6.75 5.01 0.76
C ASP A 221 -5.70 4.11 0.07
N ILE A 222 -6.01 2.83 -0.18
CA ILE A 222 -5.17 1.93 -0.99
C ILE A 222 -4.98 2.49 -2.41
N PHE A 223 -5.94 3.26 -2.92
CA PHE A 223 -5.89 3.92 -4.22
C PHE A 223 -5.49 5.40 -4.15
N LEU A 224 -5.02 5.90 -3.00
CA LEU A 224 -4.71 7.32 -2.81
C LEU A 224 -3.74 7.87 -3.88
N PHE A 225 -2.78 7.05 -4.30
CA PHE A 225 -1.79 7.39 -5.33
C PHE A 225 -2.20 6.97 -6.75
N ALA A 226 -3.38 6.36 -6.89
CA ALA A 226 -3.94 5.92 -8.16
C ALA A 226 -5.06 6.85 -8.67
N GLN A 227 -5.09 8.12 -8.24
CA GLN A 227 -6.16 9.06 -8.58
C GLN A 227 -6.23 9.41 -10.08
N ASP A 228 -5.10 9.39 -10.79
CA ASP A 228 -5.03 9.61 -12.25
C ASP A 228 -5.33 8.35 -13.08
N SER A 229 -5.92 7.33 -12.44
CA SER A 229 -6.29 6.10 -13.12
C SER A 229 -7.28 6.37 -14.24
N ARG A 230 -7.09 5.66 -15.36
CA ARG A 230 -8.03 5.68 -16.48
C ARG A 230 -9.45 5.33 -16.02
N ARG A 231 -9.57 4.41 -15.07
CA ARG A 231 -10.83 4.08 -14.41
C ARG A 231 -10.59 3.65 -12.98
N LEU A 232 -11.35 4.22 -12.05
CA LEU A 232 -11.42 3.75 -10.67
C LEU A 232 -12.86 3.95 -10.18
N GLU A 233 -13.57 2.87 -9.97
CA GLU A 233 -14.95 2.88 -9.49
C GLU A 233 -15.06 1.88 -8.33
N ILE A 234 -15.53 2.34 -7.17
CA ILE A 234 -15.68 1.53 -5.95
C ILE A 234 -17.16 1.61 -5.56
N LEU A 235 -17.85 0.47 -5.57
CA LEU A 235 -19.27 0.35 -5.25
C LEU A 235 -19.46 -0.65 -4.11
N VAL A 236 -20.23 -0.28 -3.10
CA VAL A 236 -20.68 -1.20 -2.06
C VAL A 236 -21.82 -2.06 -2.62
N ILE A 237 -21.69 -3.37 -2.48
CA ILE A 237 -22.71 -4.36 -2.88
C ILE A 237 -23.57 -4.75 -1.68
N ASP A 238 -23.05 -4.71 -0.44
CA ASP A 238 -23.84 -5.02 0.75
C ASP A 238 -24.68 -3.82 1.21
N GLY A 239 -25.95 -3.85 0.81
CA GLY A 239 -27.04 -3.09 1.39
C GLY A 239 -28.36 -3.74 1.03
N ASP A 240 -29.34 -3.66 1.95
CA ASP A 240 -30.76 -3.91 1.68
C ASP A 240 -31.34 -3.09 0.49
N ASP A 241 -30.53 -2.23 -0.14
CA ASP A 241 -30.78 -1.47 -1.38
C ASP A 241 -30.80 -2.31 -2.67
N PHE A 242 -30.51 -3.61 -2.62
CA PHE A 242 -30.84 -4.50 -3.75
C PHE A 242 -32.34 -4.50 -4.10
N ALA A 243 -33.19 -4.03 -3.17
CA ALA A 243 -34.62 -3.88 -3.40
C ALA A 243 -35.05 -2.50 -3.92
N ASP A 244 -34.25 -1.43 -3.78
CA ASP A 244 -34.72 -0.05 -4.01
C ASP A 244 -33.75 0.87 -4.77
N SER A 245 -32.57 0.41 -5.19
CA SER A 245 -31.77 1.20 -6.14
C SER A 245 -32.31 1.06 -7.57
N ASP A 246 -32.78 2.17 -8.13
CA ASP A 246 -33.31 2.34 -9.50
C ASP A 246 -32.22 2.15 -10.59
N VAL A 247 -31.19 1.35 -10.31
CA VAL A 247 -30.16 0.94 -11.26
C VAL A 247 -30.64 -0.36 -11.88
N ALA A 248 -31.23 -0.27 -13.07
CA ALA A 248 -31.67 -1.41 -13.87
C ALA A 248 -30.47 -2.30 -14.27
N TYR A 249 -30.00 -3.13 -13.33
CA TYR A 249 -29.10 -4.23 -13.63
C TYR A 249 -29.91 -5.30 -14.35
N LYS A 250 -29.65 -5.45 -15.65
CA LYS A 250 -30.19 -6.55 -16.45
C LYS A 250 -29.86 -7.87 -15.74
N ARG A 251 -30.87 -8.73 -15.57
CA ARG A 251 -30.66 -10.03 -14.94
C ARG A 251 -29.62 -10.80 -15.76
N LEU A 252 -28.80 -11.64 -15.12
CA LEU A 252 -27.73 -12.39 -15.80
C LEU A 252 -28.24 -13.14 -17.05
N GLY A 253 -29.47 -13.66 -16.99
CA GLY A 253 -30.14 -14.25 -18.14
C GLY A 253 -30.39 -13.29 -19.31
N GLU A 254 -30.80 -12.07 -19.03
CA GLU A 254 -31.04 -11.02 -20.04
C GLU A 254 -29.72 -10.57 -20.69
N LEU A 255 -28.63 -10.49 -19.91
CA LEU A 255 -27.28 -10.17 -20.42
C LEU A 255 -26.74 -11.28 -21.32
N LEU A 256 -26.99 -12.55 -20.99
CA LEU A 256 -26.55 -13.70 -21.79
C LEU A 256 -27.35 -13.83 -23.11
N VAL A 257 -28.62 -13.47 -23.09
CA VAL A 257 -29.45 -13.41 -24.30
C VAL A 257 -29.02 -12.27 -25.22
N GLU A 258 -28.68 -11.10 -24.66
CA GLU A 258 -28.24 -9.94 -25.43
C GLU A 258 -26.85 -10.13 -26.07
N ARG A 259 -25.95 -10.88 -25.40
CA ARG A 259 -24.67 -11.32 -26.00
C ARG A 259 -24.81 -12.44 -27.03
N GLY A 260 -25.99 -13.06 -27.13
CA GLY A 260 -26.26 -14.18 -28.03
C GLY A 260 -25.73 -15.54 -27.51
N ASP A 261 -25.26 -15.58 -26.27
CA ASP A 261 -24.76 -16.79 -25.60
C ASP A 261 -25.91 -17.71 -25.15
N LEU A 262 -27.12 -17.15 -24.99
CA LEU A 262 -28.36 -17.88 -24.74
C LEU A 262 -29.48 -17.46 -25.70
N GLN A 263 -30.32 -18.41 -26.09
CA GLN A 263 -31.60 -18.09 -26.75
C GLN A 263 -32.67 -17.83 -25.68
N PRO A 264 -33.62 -16.91 -25.90
CA PRO A 264 -34.67 -16.56 -24.93
C PRO A 264 -35.43 -17.78 -24.38
N ASP A 265 -35.75 -18.73 -25.27
CA ASP A 265 -36.48 -19.95 -24.94
C ASP A 265 -35.72 -20.89 -24.00
N GLN A 266 -34.38 -20.82 -24.01
CA GLN A 266 -33.53 -21.62 -23.11
C GLN A 266 -33.52 -21.04 -21.69
N LEU A 267 -33.63 -19.72 -21.57
CA LEU A 267 -33.70 -19.03 -20.28
C LEU A 267 -35.00 -19.35 -19.54
N GLU A 268 -36.14 -19.41 -20.25
CA GLU A 268 -37.43 -19.79 -19.67
C GLU A 268 -37.45 -21.24 -19.14
N SER A 269 -36.73 -22.17 -19.78
CA SER A 269 -36.70 -23.58 -19.33
C SER A 269 -35.89 -23.82 -18.05
N VAL A 270 -34.95 -22.91 -17.72
CA VAL A 270 -34.06 -23.02 -16.55
C VAL A 270 -34.61 -22.27 -15.34
N MET A 271 -35.51 -21.30 -15.58
CA MET A 271 -36.17 -20.51 -14.52
C MET A 271 -37.54 -21.06 -14.10
N GLY A 272 -38.00 -22.15 -14.72
CA GLY A 272 -39.27 -22.85 -14.43
C GLY A 272 -39.14 -24.02 -13.48
#